data_AF-A0A7W0L7X3-F1
#
_entry.id   AF-A0A7W0L7X3-F1
#
_cell.length_a   1.000
_cell.length_b   1.000
_cell.length_c   1.000
_cell.angle_alpha   90.00
_cell.angle_beta   90.00
_cell.angle_gamma   90.00
#
_symmetry.space_group_name_H-M   'P 1'
#
loop_
_entity.id
_entity.type
_entity.pdbx_description
1 polymer ?
#
loop_
_entity_poly.entity_id
_entity_poly.type
_entity_poly.pdbx_seq_one_letter_code
_entity_poly.pdbx_strand_id
1 'polypeptide(L)'
;MGIGLVLDRYLALRDDEQFAAASRGIDVAAQSQFYIEPGLFSGRAGMILYLSRKHRPGTAGADPVVAGHVRRLEWHAVDYEGRLAFPGEQLLRLSMDLATGSAGVLLALGAALHDEPVHLPFLGPAYADRPLATGRR
;
A
#
# COMPACT_ATOMS: atom_id res chain seq x y z
N MET A 1 -0.85 -8.49 0.80
CA MET A 1 -0.21 -7.59 -0.22
C MET A 1 1.30 -7.53 -0.15
N GLY A 2 1.93 -7.62 1.02
CA GLY A 2 3.40 -7.61 1.12
C GLY A 2 4.09 -8.63 0.21
N ILE A 3 3.55 -9.84 0.08
CA ILE A 3 4.06 -10.87 -0.83
C ILE A 3 4.06 -10.38 -2.28
N GLY A 4 2.97 -9.76 -2.75
CA GLY A 4 2.89 -9.21 -4.11
C GLY A 4 3.96 -8.16 -4.37
N LEU A 5 4.21 -7.27 -3.40
CA LEU A 5 5.28 -6.26 -3.52
C LEU A 5 6.66 -6.90 -3.69
N VAL A 6 6.94 -7.99 -2.96
CA VAL A 6 8.21 -8.71 -3.06
C VAL A 6 8.31 -9.47 -4.38
N LEU A 7 7.23 -10.13 -4.82
CA LEU A 7 7.21 -10.84 -6.09
C LEU A 7 7.40 -9.88 -7.27
N ASP A 8 6.70 -8.75 -7.30
CA ASP A 8 6.85 -7.73 -8.34
C ASP A 8 8.28 -7.18 -8.38
N ARG A 9 8.90 -6.99 -7.21
CA ARG A 9 10.30 -6.56 -7.13
C ARG A 9 11.28 -7.62 -7.62
N TYR A 10 11.04 -8.89 -7.28
CA TYR A 10 11.86 -10.01 -7.72
C TYR A 10 11.76 -10.20 -9.24
N LEU A 11 10.55 -10.18 -9.79
CA LEU A 11 10.28 -10.36 -11.22
C LEU A 11 10.87 -9.24 -12.07
N ALA A 12 11.04 -8.04 -11.51
CA ALA A 12 11.78 -6.95 -12.17
C ALA A 12 13.30 -7.23 -12.34
N LEU A 13 13.84 -8.24 -11.65
CA LEU A 13 15.25 -8.62 -11.70
C LEU A 13 15.46 -9.99 -12.38
N ARG A 14 14.46 -10.88 -12.30
CA ARG A 14 14.56 -12.25 -12.81
C ARG A 14 13.19 -12.79 -13.19
N ASP A 15 13.12 -13.32 -14.41
CA ASP A 15 11.93 -14.03 -14.87
C ASP A 15 11.75 -15.37 -14.13
N ASP A 16 10.52 -15.61 -13.67
CA ASP A 16 10.09 -16.85 -13.04
C ASP A 16 8.59 -17.04 -13.28
N GLU A 17 8.21 -18.10 -14.00
CA GLU A 17 6.82 -18.31 -14.41
C GLU A 17 5.89 -18.60 -13.23
N GLN A 18 6.38 -19.32 -12.21
CA GLN A 18 5.60 -19.64 -11.01
C GLN A 18 5.29 -18.36 -10.24
N PHE A 19 6.28 -17.49 -10.06
CA PHE A 19 6.08 -16.21 -9.39
C PHE A 19 5.28 -15.22 -10.21
N ALA A 20 5.42 -15.23 -11.54
CA ALA A 20 4.58 -14.42 -12.41
C ALA A 20 3.11 -14.85 -12.31
N ALA A 21 2.83 -16.16 -12.25
CA ALA A 21 1.48 -16.68 -12.03
C ALA A 21 0.93 -16.28 -10.66
N ALA A 22 1.75 -16.36 -9.61
CA ALA A 22 1.36 -15.94 -8.26
C ALA A 22 1.09 -14.41 -8.18
N SER A 23 1.94 -13.57 -8.79
CA SER A 23 1.74 -12.12 -8.84
C SER A 23 0.43 -11.76 -9.53
N ARG A 24 0.11 -12.39 -10.68
CA ARG A 24 -1.21 -12.22 -11.33
C ARG A 24 -2.39 -12.60 -10.44
N GLY A 25 -2.27 -13.69 -9.67
CA GLY A 25 -3.30 -14.07 -8.70
C GLY A 25 -3.48 -13.03 -7.59
N ILE A 26 -2.38 -12.45 -7.11
CA ILE A 26 -2.40 -11.37 -6.11
C ILE A 26 -3.03 -10.10 -6.68
N ASP A 27 -2.79 -9.79 -7.95
CA ASP A 27 -3.42 -8.64 -8.64
C ASP A 27 -4.94 -8.75 -8.65
N VAL A 28 -5.47 -9.93 -8.98
CA VAL A 28 -6.91 -10.17 -8.94
C VAL A 28 -7.44 -10.02 -7.51
N ALA A 29 -6.76 -10.60 -6.52
CA ALA A 29 -7.16 -10.51 -5.11
C ALA A 29 -7.14 -9.07 -4.57
N ALA A 30 -6.22 -8.23 -5.05
CA ALA A 30 -6.08 -6.83 -4.66
C ALA A 30 -7.24 -5.94 -5.16
N GLN A 31 -7.96 -6.39 -6.19
CA GLN A 31 -9.07 -5.67 -6.80
C GLN A 31 -10.42 -5.93 -6.12
N SER A 32 -10.45 -6.74 -5.05
CA SER A 32 -11.70 -7.02 -4.32
C SER A 32 -12.34 -5.71 -3.84
N GLN A 33 -13.66 -5.62 -4.00
CA GLN A 33 -14.38 -4.42 -3.58
C GLN A 33 -14.56 -4.35 -2.06
N PHE A 34 -14.51 -5.49 -1.38
CA PHE A 34 -14.79 -5.61 0.05
C PHE A 34 -13.56 -6.02 0.85
N TYR A 35 -13.26 -5.22 1.88
CA TYR A 35 -12.30 -5.48 2.95
C TYR A 35 -12.90 -4.96 4.25
N ILE A 36 -12.68 -5.68 5.34
CA ILE A 36 -13.24 -5.34 6.65
C ILE A 36 -12.53 -4.11 7.24
N GLU A 37 -11.21 -4.02 7.05
CA GLU A 37 -10.38 -3.03 7.73
C GLU A 37 -9.80 -1.98 6.77
N PRO A 38 -9.58 -0.74 7.24
CA PRO A 38 -8.94 0.30 6.44
C PRO A 38 -7.42 0.19 6.41
N GLY A 39 -6.81 -0.51 7.38
CA GLY A 39 -5.38 -0.49 7.67
C GLY A 39 -4.44 -0.93 6.54
N LEU A 40 -3.16 -0.62 6.72
CA LEU A 40 -2.11 -0.90 5.72
C LEU A 40 -1.73 -2.38 5.66
N PHE A 41 -1.67 -3.05 6.81
CA PHE A 41 -1.20 -4.44 6.89
C PHE A 41 -2.29 -5.45 6.50
N SER A 42 -3.51 -5.22 7.00
CA SER A 42 -4.63 -6.16 6.91
C SER A 42 -5.87 -5.58 6.20
N GLY A 43 -5.72 -4.46 5.50
CA GLY A 43 -6.88 -3.71 5.01
C GLY A 43 -6.72 -3.03 3.64
N ARG A 44 -7.69 -2.15 3.37
CA ARG A 44 -7.85 -1.47 2.09
C ARG A 44 -6.65 -0.57 1.74
N ALA A 45 -6.02 0.08 2.71
CA ALA A 45 -4.83 0.91 2.45
C ALA A 45 -3.66 0.08 1.88
N GLY A 46 -3.50 -1.18 2.33
CA GLY A 46 -2.50 -2.10 1.76
C GLY A 46 -2.74 -2.41 0.28
N MET A 47 -4.01 -2.50 -0.13
CA MET A 47 -4.41 -2.73 -1.53
C MET A 47 -4.16 -1.50 -2.38
N ILE A 48 -4.54 -0.32 -1.88
CA ILE A 48 -4.29 0.97 -2.54
C ILE A 48 -2.80 1.14 -2.78
N LEU A 49 -1.96 0.95 -1.75
CA LEU A 49 -0.51 1.08 -1.88
C LEU A 49 0.04 0.10 -2.93
N TYR A 50 -0.38 -1.16 -2.89
CA TYR A 50 0.09 -2.17 -3.82
C TYR A 50 -0.27 -1.86 -5.27
N LEU A 51 -1.55 -1.58 -5.54
CA LEU A 51 -2.04 -1.29 -6.88
C LEU A 51 -1.41 -0.01 -7.42
N SER A 52 -1.31 1.04 -6.61
CA SER A 52 -0.79 2.34 -7.03
C SER A 52 0.67 2.28 -7.50
N ARG A 53 1.48 1.39 -6.93
CA ARG A 53 2.89 1.20 -7.32
C ARG A 53 3.10 0.68 -8.73
N LYS A 54 2.04 0.17 -9.38
CA LYS A 54 2.07 -0.28 -10.78
C LYS A 54 1.91 0.89 -11.77
N HIS A 55 1.66 2.08 -11.27
CA HIS A 55 1.47 3.29 -12.06
C HIS A 55 2.65 4.25 -11.88
N ARG A 56 2.78 5.20 -12.81
CA ARG A 56 3.68 6.34 -12.61
C ARG A 56 3.15 7.21 -11.46
N PRO A 57 4.03 7.87 -10.68
CA PRO A 57 3.61 8.88 -9.70
C PRO A 57 2.60 9.87 -10.28
N GLY A 58 1.61 10.27 -9.50
CA GLY A 58 0.51 11.15 -9.91
C GLY A 58 -0.56 10.52 -10.82
N THR A 59 -0.37 9.30 -11.34
CA THR A 59 -1.32 8.69 -12.31
C THR A 59 -2.20 7.58 -11.74
N ALA A 60 -1.85 7.00 -10.59
CA ALA A 60 -2.61 5.90 -10.00
C ALA A 60 -4.06 6.27 -9.66
N GLY A 61 -4.30 7.49 -9.17
CA GLY A 61 -5.65 7.94 -8.81
C GLY A 61 -6.64 8.03 -9.98
N ALA A 62 -6.16 8.05 -11.23
CA ALA A 62 -7.01 8.01 -12.42
C ALA A 62 -7.43 6.59 -12.80
N ASP A 63 -6.76 5.56 -12.27
CA ASP A 63 -7.15 4.17 -12.48
C ASP A 63 -8.48 3.88 -11.75
N PRO A 64 -9.50 3.33 -12.43
CA PRO A 64 -10.83 3.15 -11.86
C PRO A 64 -10.85 2.18 -10.68
N VAL A 65 -9.94 1.20 -10.63
CA VAL A 65 -9.82 0.27 -9.51
C VAL A 65 -9.29 1.03 -8.31
N VAL A 66 -8.15 1.72 -8.45
CA VAL A 66 -7.51 2.49 -7.37
C VAL A 66 -8.47 3.57 -6.85
N ALA A 67 -9.06 4.37 -7.74
CA ALA A 67 -10.06 5.38 -7.40
C ALA A 67 -11.25 4.78 -6.62
N GLY A 68 -11.68 3.58 -7.01
CA GLY A 68 -12.71 2.82 -6.31
C GLY A 68 -12.30 2.44 -4.87
N HIS A 69 -11.07 2.00 -4.64
CA HIS A 69 -10.59 1.73 -3.27
C HIS A 69 -10.46 3.02 -2.46
N VAL A 70 -9.93 4.10 -3.04
CA VAL A 70 -9.81 5.40 -2.35
C VAL A 70 -11.17 5.88 -1.88
N ARG A 71 -12.19 5.88 -2.77
CA ARG A 71 -13.55 6.27 -2.39
C ARG A 71 -14.10 5.42 -1.24
N ARG A 72 -13.93 4.09 -1.30
CA ARG A 72 -14.43 3.17 -0.27
C ARG A 72 -13.72 3.25 1.09
N LEU A 73 -12.67 4.07 1.24
CA LEU A 73 -12.17 4.41 2.58
C LEU A 73 -13.23 5.17 3.40
N GLU A 74 -14.18 5.85 2.75
CA GLU A 74 -15.29 6.54 3.41
C GLU A 74 -16.11 5.62 4.33
N TRP A 75 -16.15 4.31 4.06
CA TRP A 75 -16.85 3.32 4.90
C TRP A 75 -16.28 3.20 6.32
N HIS A 76 -15.02 3.62 6.50
CA HIS A 76 -14.32 3.56 7.77
C HIS A 76 -13.89 4.95 8.27
N ALA A 77 -14.27 6.01 7.55
CA ALA A 77 -13.93 7.37 7.90
C ALA A 77 -14.73 7.81 9.15
N VAL A 78 -14.01 8.28 10.17
CA VAL A 78 -14.60 8.82 11.41
C VAL A 78 -14.15 10.26 11.57
N ASP A 79 -15.09 11.17 11.81
CA ASP A 79 -14.77 12.52 12.30
C ASP A 79 -14.41 12.43 13.79
N TYR A 80 -13.15 12.73 14.10
CA TYR A 80 -12.61 12.75 15.45
C TYR A 80 -11.93 14.10 15.68
N GLU A 81 -12.51 14.91 16.57
CA GLU A 81 -12.03 16.26 16.89
C GLU A 81 -11.90 17.18 15.65
N GLY A 82 -12.84 17.07 14.70
CA GLY A 82 -12.83 17.83 13.46
C GLY A 82 -11.74 17.38 12.48
N ARG A 83 -11.19 16.18 12.69
CA ARG A 83 -10.14 15.58 11.85
C ARG A 83 -10.57 14.19 11.42
N LEU A 84 -10.14 13.81 10.22
CA LEU A 84 -10.39 12.48 9.71
C LEU A 84 -9.52 11.45 10.45
N ALA A 85 -10.18 10.44 11.00
CA ALA A 85 -9.56 9.31 11.69
C ALA A 85 -10.09 7.98 11.14
N PHE A 86 -9.31 6.92 11.33
CA PHE A 86 -9.68 5.57 10.95
C PHE A 86 -9.57 4.62 12.14
N PRO A 87 -10.50 3.65 12.25
CA PRO A 87 -10.38 2.58 13.23
C PRO A 87 -9.24 1.63 12.84
N GLY A 88 -8.58 1.05 13.85
CA GLY A 88 -7.53 0.07 13.67
C GLY A 88 -8.06 -1.37 13.59
N GLU A 89 -7.26 -2.31 14.10
CA GLU A 89 -7.59 -3.75 14.15
C GLU A 89 -8.99 -4.01 14.69
N GLN A 90 -9.71 -4.91 14.01
CA GLN A 90 -11.06 -5.35 14.35
C GLN A 90 -12.10 -4.21 14.45
N LEU A 91 -11.75 -3.01 14.01
CA LEU A 91 -12.57 -1.81 14.07
C LEU A 91 -12.99 -1.36 15.49
N LEU A 92 -12.31 -1.84 16.55
CA LEU A 92 -12.74 -1.63 17.94
C LEU A 92 -12.37 -0.26 18.52
N ARG A 93 -11.34 0.39 17.98
CA ARG A 93 -10.85 1.70 18.43
C ARG A 93 -10.17 2.46 17.30
N LEU A 94 -10.11 3.78 17.42
CA LEU A 94 -9.31 4.62 16.53
C LEU A 94 -7.81 4.27 16.65
N SER A 95 -7.10 4.31 15.52
CA SER A 95 -5.65 4.17 15.47
C SER A 95 -5.03 5.25 14.59
N MET A 96 -3.84 5.71 15.00
CA MET A 96 -3.02 6.68 14.25
C MET A 96 -1.70 6.07 13.79
N ASP A 97 -1.46 4.78 14.05
CA ASP A 97 -0.21 4.12 13.66
C ASP A 97 -0.18 3.77 12.16
N LEU A 98 1.00 3.38 11.68
CA LEU A 98 1.25 3.07 10.28
C LEU A 98 0.62 1.75 9.82
N ALA A 99 0.60 0.74 10.68
CA ALA A 99 0.19 -0.62 10.30
C ALA A 99 -1.33 -0.73 10.19
N THR A 100 -2.03 -0.14 11.15
CA THR A 100 -3.46 -0.37 11.39
C THR A 100 -4.29 0.90 11.21
N GLY A 101 -3.68 2.07 11.40
CA GLY A 101 -4.40 3.33 11.58
C GLY A 101 -4.21 4.36 10.47
N SER A 102 -4.54 5.60 10.82
CA SER A 102 -4.63 6.74 9.91
C SER A 102 -3.32 7.08 9.20
N ALA A 103 -2.16 6.83 9.82
CA ALA A 103 -0.87 7.05 9.15
C ALA A 103 -0.66 6.06 7.98
N GLY A 104 -1.13 4.82 8.11
CA GLY A 104 -1.13 3.84 7.02
C GLY A 104 -2.05 4.24 5.88
N VAL A 105 -3.22 4.76 6.20
CA VAL A 105 -4.17 5.28 5.20
C VAL A 105 -3.58 6.49 4.48
N LEU A 106 -2.96 7.43 5.20
CA LEU A 106 -2.30 8.59 4.61
C LEU A 106 -1.17 8.18 3.65
N LEU A 107 -0.34 7.21 4.04
CA LEU A 107 0.71 6.68 3.16
C LEU A 107 0.12 6.11 1.85
N ALA A 108 -0.95 5.33 1.96
CA ALA A 108 -1.61 4.73 0.81
C ALA A 108 -2.24 5.78 -0.12
N LEU A 109 -2.91 6.80 0.45
CA LEU A 109 -3.43 7.94 -0.30
C LEU A 109 -2.31 8.71 -1.00
N GLY A 110 -1.18 8.93 -0.33
CA GLY A 110 0.01 9.53 -0.94
C GLY A 110 0.51 8.71 -2.14
N ALA A 111 0.59 7.39 -2.01
CA ALA A 111 0.98 6.52 -3.13
C ALA A 111 0.02 6.58 -4.33
N ALA A 112 -1.27 6.82 -4.09
CA ALA A 112 -2.28 6.91 -5.14
C ALA A 112 -2.38 8.30 -5.79
N LEU A 113 -2.23 9.36 -5.00
CA LEU A 113 -2.65 10.71 -5.38
C LEU A 113 -1.50 11.72 -5.48
N HIS A 114 -0.33 11.42 -4.91
CA HIS A 114 0.78 12.37 -4.91
C HIS A 114 1.60 12.26 -6.21
N ASP A 115 2.09 13.40 -6.69
CA ASP A 115 2.94 13.48 -7.87
C ASP A 115 4.36 12.96 -7.62
N GLU A 116 4.79 12.89 -6.35
CA GLU A 116 6.06 12.31 -5.95
C GLU A 116 5.92 10.85 -5.48
N PRO A 117 6.92 9.99 -5.75
CA PRO A 117 6.90 8.61 -5.26
C PRO A 117 6.79 8.52 -3.73
N VAL A 118 5.79 7.79 -3.25
CA VAL A 118 5.65 7.44 -1.82
C VAL A 118 6.12 6.02 -1.57
N HIS A 119 6.99 5.85 -0.57
CA HIS A 119 7.59 4.57 -0.24
C HIS A 119 7.27 4.12 1.19
N LEU A 120 7.17 2.81 1.37
CA LEU A 120 7.19 2.22 2.71
C LEU A 120 8.53 2.54 3.38
N PRO A 121 8.55 2.79 4.70
CA PRO A 121 9.79 2.92 5.44
C PRO A 121 10.73 1.75 5.15
N PHE A 122 12.00 2.07 4.91
CA PHE A 122 13.07 1.09 4.61
C PHE A 122 12.95 0.32 3.28
N LEU A 123 11.91 0.56 2.47
CA LEU A 123 11.70 -0.08 1.17
C LEU A 123 11.64 0.92 0.00
N GLY A 124 12.15 2.13 0.21
CA GLY A 124 12.34 3.15 -0.83
C GLY A 124 13.74 3.13 -1.46
N PRO A 125 13.94 3.80 -2.61
CA PRO A 125 15.23 3.84 -3.33
C PRO A 125 16.39 4.33 -2.46
N ALA A 126 16.14 5.24 -1.52
CA ALA A 126 17.14 5.72 -0.57
C ALA A 126 17.76 4.63 0.32
N TYR A 127 17.13 3.46 0.46
CA TYR A 127 17.71 2.30 1.14
C TYR A 127 18.49 1.37 0.19
N ALA A 128 18.13 1.33 -1.09
CA ALA A 128 18.82 0.54 -2.11
C ALA A 128 20.17 1.14 -2.52
N ASP A 129 20.33 2.46 -2.44
CA ASP A 129 21.56 3.19 -2.77
C ASP A 129 22.54 3.35 -1.59
N ARG A 130 22.21 2.82 -0.40
CA ARG A 130 23.15 2.84 0.72
C ARG A 130 24.12 1.69 0.53
N PRO A 131 25.42 1.93 0.25
CA PRO A 131 26.38 0.85 0.17
C PRO A 131 26.34 0.07 1.49
N LEU A 132 26.11 -1.24 1.40
CA LEU A 132 26.28 -2.15 2.52
C LEU A 132 27.64 -1.84 3.13
N ALA A 133 27.65 -1.42 4.39
CA ALA A 133 28.89 -1.13 5.11
C ALA A 133 29.78 -2.37 4.95
N THR A 134 30.82 -2.23 4.15
CA THR A 134 31.78 -3.29 3.90
C THR A 134 32.42 -3.55 5.25
N GLY A 135 32.07 -4.68 5.86
CA GLY A 135 32.60 -5.09 7.15
C GLY A 135 34.12 -5.00 7.10
N ARG A 136 34.68 -4.15 7.96
CA ARG A 136 36.13 -4.13 8.22
C ARG A 136 36.47 -5.38 9.03
N ARG A 137 37.33 -6.20 8.41
CA ARG A 137 38.21 -7.23 8.95
C ARG A 137 37.58 -8.57 9.32
#